data_AF-C7NTR2-F1
#
_entry.id   AF-C7NTR2-F1
#
_cell.length_a   1.000
_cell.length_b   1.000
_cell.length_c   1.000
_cell.angle_alpha   90.00
_cell.angle_beta   90.00
_cell.angle_gamma   90.00
#
_symmetry.space_group_name_H-M   'P 1'
#
loop_
_entity.id
_entity.type
_entity.pdbx_description
1 polymer ?
#
loop_
_entity_poly.entity_id
_entity_poly.type
_entity_poly.pdbx_seq_one_letter_code
_entity_poly.pdbx_strand_id
1 'polypeptide(L)'
;MRLFRSAGVVGIAEAALSFALAASRDSHPHEYMGMLRGEDAHSLGIDRDGTVITDVLVIPGTESNSVSATVKTSMIPNDVQSVGSVHSHPNGVLRPSDADLASFQRGDVHIIVGAPYERGDWQAFDSDGEPIELPVFDVEPPEESFFDFTQEDIDRELREESDDWEGHR
;
A
#
# COMPACT_ATOMS: atom_id res chain seq x y z
N MET A 1 27.02 -12.07 -17.66
CA MET A 1 25.85 -11.19 -17.51
C MET A 1 25.50 -11.14 -16.03
N ARG A 2 25.80 -10.03 -15.34
CA ARG A 2 25.31 -9.81 -13.98
C ARG A 2 23.86 -9.35 -14.09
N LEU A 3 22.93 -10.22 -13.70
CA LEU A 3 21.56 -9.84 -13.46
C LEU A 3 21.56 -8.81 -12.34
N PHE A 4 21.15 -7.58 -12.63
CA PHE A 4 20.79 -6.61 -11.63
C PHE A 4 19.61 -7.21 -10.86
N ARG A 5 19.89 -7.81 -9.69
CA ARG A 5 18.84 -7.93 -8.68
C ARG A 5 18.49 -6.50 -8.32
N SER A 6 17.25 -6.08 -8.54
CA SER A 6 16.70 -4.91 -7.87
C SER A 6 17.11 -5.04 -6.40
N ALA A 7 17.77 -4.01 -5.86
CA ALA A 7 18.02 -3.99 -4.44
C ALA A 7 16.64 -4.07 -3.76
N GLY A 8 16.46 -5.01 -2.82
CA GLY A 8 15.14 -5.32 -2.26
C GLY A 8 14.54 -4.16 -1.47
N VAL A 9 13.46 -4.43 -0.75
CA VAL A 9 12.89 -3.43 0.16
C VAL A 9 13.88 -3.15 1.30
N VAL A 10 14.21 -1.88 1.52
CA VAL A 10 15.22 -1.43 2.50
C VAL A 10 14.62 -0.67 3.69
N GLY A 11 13.32 -0.36 3.64
CA GLY A 11 12.59 0.26 4.75
C GLY A 11 11.18 0.72 4.37
N ILE A 12 10.55 1.41 5.31
CA ILE A 12 9.20 1.99 5.20
C ILE A 12 9.22 3.45 5.67
N ALA A 13 8.52 4.32 4.97
CA ALA A 13 8.30 5.70 5.40
C ALA A 13 7.43 5.73 6.65
N GLU A 14 7.75 6.62 7.58
CA GLU A 14 7.01 6.80 8.84
C GLU A 14 5.53 7.15 8.57
N ALA A 15 5.27 7.98 7.56
CA ALA A 15 3.92 8.31 7.11
C ALA A 15 3.13 7.08 6.65
N ALA A 16 3.73 6.17 5.88
CA ALA A 16 3.09 4.94 5.40
C ALA A 16 2.73 3.99 6.54
N LEU A 17 3.66 3.79 7.48
CA LEU A 17 3.43 2.97 8.67
C LEU A 17 2.35 3.57 9.58
N SER A 18 2.40 4.89 9.81
CA SER A 18 1.41 5.62 10.60
C SER A 18 0.02 5.53 9.97
N PHE A 19 -0.08 5.60 8.64
CA PHE A 19 -1.32 5.36 7.92
C PHE A 19 -1.84 3.93 8.13
N ALA A 20 -1.00 2.90 7.97
CA ALA A 20 -1.39 1.50 8.18
C ALA A 20 -1.92 1.25 9.59
N LEU A 21 -1.25 1.80 10.62
CA LEU A 21 -1.67 1.72 12.02
C LEU A 21 -3.04 2.39 12.23
N ALA A 22 -3.24 3.59 11.68
CA ALA A 22 -4.51 4.31 11.79
C ALA A 22 -5.65 3.59 11.07
N ALA A 23 -5.44 3.12 9.85
CA ALA A 23 -6.42 2.38 9.07
C ALA A 23 -6.80 1.05 9.73
N SER A 24 -5.82 0.35 10.33
CA SER A 24 -6.05 -0.86 11.11
C SER A 24 -6.92 -0.60 12.34
N ARG A 25 -6.68 0.52 13.03
CA ARG A 25 -7.48 0.95 14.19
C ARG A 25 -8.91 1.31 13.80
N ASP A 26 -9.10 2.02 12.69
CA ASP A 26 -10.43 2.42 12.19
C ASP A 26 -11.25 1.21 11.72
N SER A 27 -10.58 0.20 11.17
CA SER A 27 -11.21 -1.05 10.73
C SER A 27 -11.61 -1.97 11.88
N HIS A 28 -11.10 -1.75 13.10
CA HIS A 28 -11.36 -2.61 14.25
C HIS A 28 -12.87 -2.71 14.57
N PRO A 29 -13.44 -3.91 14.82
CA PRO A 29 -12.77 -5.21 15.06
C PRO A 29 -12.54 -6.06 13.80
N HIS A 30 -12.73 -5.51 12.61
CA HIS A 30 -12.45 -6.21 11.35
C HIS A 30 -10.95 -6.13 11.01
N GLU A 31 -10.48 -7.11 10.24
CA GLU A 31 -9.11 -7.12 9.73
C GLU A 31 -8.99 -6.18 8.52
N TYR A 32 -8.09 -5.22 8.63
CA TYR A 32 -7.66 -4.37 7.52
C TYR A 32 -6.73 -5.14 6.58
N MET A 33 -6.79 -4.85 5.27
CA MET A 33 -5.91 -5.40 4.24
C MET A 33 -5.57 -4.34 3.19
N GLY A 34 -4.29 -4.22 2.83
CA GLY A 34 -3.78 -3.26 1.85
C GLY A 34 -2.57 -3.78 1.08
N MET A 35 -2.28 -3.14 -0.04
CA MET A 35 -1.08 -3.39 -0.85
C MET A 35 -0.03 -2.34 -0.57
N LEU A 36 1.24 -2.77 -0.52
CA LEU A 36 2.38 -1.88 -0.31
C LEU A 36 2.95 -1.45 -1.65
N ARG A 37 3.21 -0.16 -1.78
CA ARG A 37 3.97 0.44 -2.87
C ARG A 37 5.22 1.11 -2.29
N GLY A 38 6.29 1.13 -3.07
CA GLY A 38 7.48 1.86 -2.71
C GLY A 38 8.11 2.58 -3.88
N GLU A 39 8.98 3.52 -3.53
CA GLU A 39 9.77 4.34 -4.43
C GLU A 39 11.26 4.00 -4.25
N ASP A 40 12.08 4.35 -5.24
CA ASP A 40 13.53 4.16 -5.15
C ASP A 40 14.11 4.98 -3.99
N ALA A 41 14.95 4.36 -3.16
CA ALA A 41 15.51 5.02 -1.98
C ALA A 41 16.31 6.29 -2.33
N HIS A 42 17.00 6.33 -3.47
CA HIS A 42 17.74 7.53 -3.89
C HIS A 42 16.80 8.67 -4.28
N SER A 43 15.59 8.39 -4.80
CA SER A 43 14.60 9.44 -5.12
C SER A 43 14.10 10.17 -3.88
N LEU A 44 14.14 9.49 -2.72
CA LEU A 44 13.79 10.02 -1.41
C LEU A 44 14.99 10.64 -0.65
N GLY A 45 16.15 10.76 -1.31
CA GLY A 45 17.36 11.31 -0.70
C GLY A 45 18.05 10.37 0.29
N ILE A 46 17.76 9.06 0.26
CA ILE A 46 18.41 8.05 1.09
C ILE A 46 19.59 7.46 0.31
N ASP A 47 20.81 7.56 0.87
CA ASP A 47 22.04 6.98 0.31
C ASP A 47 22.09 5.45 0.54
N ARG A 48 21.12 4.74 -0.02
CA ARG A 48 21.02 3.26 -0.02
C ARG A 48 20.42 2.80 -1.34
N ASP A 49 20.93 1.70 -1.89
CA ASP A 49 20.27 1.03 -3.00
C ASP A 49 19.08 0.22 -2.48
N GLY A 50 17.90 0.41 -3.06
CA GLY A 50 16.71 -0.40 -2.77
C GLY A 50 15.41 0.39 -2.83
N THR A 51 14.33 -0.26 -2.42
CA THR A 51 12.98 0.34 -2.43
C THR A 51 12.55 0.69 -1.01
N VAL A 52 11.96 1.86 -0.83
CA VAL A 52 11.34 2.28 0.44
C VAL A 52 9.83 2.25 0.25
N ILE A 53 9.12 1.56 1.12
CA ILE A 53 7.65 1.56 1.13
C ILE A 53 7.18 2.96 1.49
N THR A 54 6.50 3.64 0.57
CA THR A 54 5.99 5.01 0.74
C THR A 54 4.48 5.06 0.91
N ASP A 55 3.77 4.05 0.41
CA ASP A 55 2.31 4.09 0.31
C ASP A 55 1.64 2.77 0.63
N VAL A 56 0.43 2.88 1.16
CA VAL A 56 -0.48 1.76 1.41
C VAL A 56 -1.76 1.98 0.62
N LEU A 57 -1.97 1.14 -0.40
CA LEU A 57 -3.17 1.18 -1.23
C LEU A 57 -4.25 0.32 -0.58
N VAL A 58 -5.36 0.94 -0.21
CA VAL A 58 -6.53 0.25 0.33
C VAL A 58 -7.20 -0.55 -0.78
N ILE A 59 -7.51 -1.82 -0.52
CA ILE A 59 -8.35 -2.64 -1.42
C ILE A 59 -9.82 -2.49 -0.97
N PRO A 60 -10.68 -1.75 -1.70
CA PRO A 60 -12.08 -1.60 -1.32
C PRO A 60 -12.81 -2.95 -1.36
N GLY A 61 -13.60 -3.26 -0.33
CA GLY A 61 -14.46 -4.46 -0.31
C GLY A 61 -13.82 -5.74 0.21
N THR A 62 -12.69 -5.67 0.90
CA THR A 62 -12.13 -6.82 1.64
C THR A 62 -12.87 -7.01 2.96
N GLU A 63 -14.07 -7.59 2.90
CA GLU A 63 -14.55 -8.38 4.04
C GLU A 63 -13.78 -9.70 4.01
N SER A 64 -13.22 -10.13 5.14
CA SER A 64 -12.55 -11.43 5.29
C SER A 64 -13.56 -12.58 5.12
N ASN A 65 -13.94 -12.84 3.87
CA ASN A 65 -14.62 -14.04 3.43
C ASN A 65 -14.14 -14.36 2.01
N SER A 66 -13.75 -15.60 1.86
CA SER A 66 -13.08 -16.20 0.72
C SER A 66 -13.89 -16.19 -0.59
N VAL A 67 -14.11 -15.04 -1.24
CA VAL A 67 -14.51 -14.96 -2.66
C VAL A 67 -14.01 -13.66 -3.30
N SER A 68 -12.98 -13.80 -4.12
CA SER A 68 -12.59 -12.93 -5.25
C SER A 68 -12.92 -11.44 -5.16
N ALA A 69 -11.97 -10.64 -4.65
CA ALA A 69 -11.88 -9.24 -5.03
C ALA A 69 -11.39 -9.18 -6.48
N THR A 70 -12.30 -9.03 -7.44
CA THR A 70 -11.96 -8.66 -8.81
C THR A 70 -11.42 -7.24 -8.77
N VAL A 71 -10.13 -7.10 -8.46
CA VAL A 71 -9.40 -5.84 -8.54
C VAL A 71 -9.59 -5.33 -9.96
N LYS A 72 -10.22 -4.16 -10.10
CA LYS A 72 -10.32 -3.46 -11.38
C LYS A 72 -8.91 -3.03 -11.78
N THR A 73 -8.23 -3.89 -12.52
CA THR A 73 -6.87 -3.73 -13.07
C THR A 73 -6.69 -2.43 -13.86
N SER A 74 -7.78 -1.74 -14.21
CA SER A 74 -7.80 -0.47 -14.95
C SER A 74 -7.40 0.76 -14.13
N MET A 75 -7.30 0.67 -12.79
CA MET A 75 -6.88 1.77 -11.91
C MET A 75 -5.48 1.57 -11.31
N ILE A 76 -4.76 0.53 -11.75
CA ILE A 76 -3.37 0.30 -11.39
C ILE A 76 -2.53 1.02 -12.45
N PRO A 77 -1.77 2.08 -12.12
CA PRO A 77 -0.79 2.63 -13.04
C PRO A 77 0.09 1.51 -13.58
N ASN A 78 0.38 1.50 -14.89
CA ASN A 78 1.12 0.41 -15.55
C ASN A 78 2.55 0.15 -15.01
N ASP A 79 3.01 0.93 -14.02
CA ASP A 79 4.40 0.96 -13.54
C ASP A 79 4.55 0.72 -12.02
N VAL A 80 3.47 0.45 -11.27
CA VAL A 80 3.58 0.20 -9.82
C VAL A 80 3.83 -1.27 -9.52
N GLN A 81 5.10 -1.63 -9.31
CA GLN A 81 5.44 -2.92 -8.73
C GLN A 81 4.98 -2.95 -7.27
N SER A 82 3.88 -3.65 -7.01
CA SER A 82 3.47 -3.99 -5.64
C SER A 82 4.63 -4.68 -4.93
N VAL A 83 5.17 -4.08 -3.87
CA VAL A 83 6.31 -4.62 -3.12
C VAL A 83 5.88 -5.65 -2.07
N GLY A 84 4.59 -5.67 -1.73
CA GLY A 84 3.95 -6.73 -0.94
C GLY A 84 2.64 -6.29 -0.31
N SER A 85 2.35 -6.75 0.91
CA SER A 85 1.03 -6.56 1.55
C SER A 85 1.13 -6.10 3.00
N VAL A 86 0.04 -5.51 3.50
CA VAL A 86 -0.14 -5.23 4.92
C VAL A 86 -1.54 -5.64 5.36
N HIS A 87 -1.65 -6.29 6.52
CA HIS A 87 -2.94 -6.59 7.15
C HIS A 87 -2.90 -6.45 8.66
N SER A 88 -4.07 -6.39 9.30
CA SER A 88 -4.17 -6.16 10.74
C SER A 88 -4.77 -7.33 11.50
N HIS A 89 -4.19 -7.74 12.61
CA HIS A 89 -4.77 -8.72 13.53
C HIS A 89 -5.48 -8.03 14.71
N PRO A 90 -6.82 -8.05 14.78
CA PRO A 90 -7.59 -7.43 15.88
C PRO A 90 -7.31 -8.06 17.25
N ASN A 91 -6.74 -9.27 17.28
CA ASN A 91 -6.35 -9.99 18.49
C ASN A 91 -4.95 -9.59 19.02
N GLY A 92 -4.20 -8.75 18.29
CA GLY A 92 -2.86 -8.28 18.67
C GLY A 92 -1.70 -9.26 18.39
N VAL A 93 -1.96 -10.43 17.82
CA VAL A 93 -0.91 -11.40 17.51
C VAL A 93 -0.15 -10.94 16.28
N LEU A 94 1.18 -10.84 16.37
CA LEU A 94 2.06 -10.50 15.25
C LEU A 94 2.69 -11.74 14.63
N ARG A 95 1.89 -12.78 14.42
CA ARG A 95 2.36 -14.04 13.84
C ARG A 95 1.43 -14.41 12.68
N PRO A 96 1.98 -14.67 11.48
CA PRO A 96 1.17 -15.06 10.34
C PRO A 96 0.42 -16.36 10.63
N SER A 97 -0.84 -16.40 10.22
CA SER A 97 -1.62 -17.63 10.11
C SER A 97 -1.22 -18.43 8.87
N ASP A 98 -1.63 -19.71 8.76
CA ASP A 98 -1.42 -20.50 7.54
C ASP A 98 -2.10 -19.86 6.31
N ALA A 99 -3.20 -19.12 6.52
CA ALA A 99 -3.88 -18.38 5.46
C ALA A 99 -3.07 -17.13 5.05
N ASP A 100 -2.44 -16.46 6.01
CA ASP A 100 -1.57 -15.29 5.75
C ASP A 100 -0.37 -15.72 4.92
N LEU A 101 0.30 -16.82 5.32
CA LEU A 101 1.42 -17.40 4.56
C LEU A 101 1.02 -17.77 3.13
N ALA A 102 -0.19 -18.28 2.94
CA ALA A 102 -0.70 -18.56 1.60
C ALA A 102 -0.89 -17.27 0.76
N SER A 103 -1.13 -16.13 1.40
CA SER A 103 -1.22 -14.82 0.73
C SER A 103 0.15 -14.17 0.45
N PHE A 104 1.22 -14.59 1.14
CA PHE A 104 2.58 -14.04 1.02
C PHE A 104 3.29 -14.42 -0.30
N GLN A 105 2.60 -15.08 -1.23
CA GLN A 105 3.17 -15.52 -2.50
C GLN A 105 3.40 -14.37 -3.51
N ARG A 106 2.98 -13.14 -3.21
CA ARG A 106 3.11 -11.98 -4.11
C ARG A 106 3.72 -10.79 -3.39
N GLY A 107 4.95 -10.45 -3.77
CA GLY A 107 5.73 -9.38 -3.15
C GLY A 107 6.84 -9.93 -2.28
N ASP A 108 7.75 -9.05 -1.88
CA ASP A 108 8.96 -9.39 -1.13
C ASP A 108 8.82 -9.11 0.37
N VAL A 109 7.84 -8.30 0.78
CA VAL A 109 7.63 -7.87 2.18
C VAL A 109 6.16 -7.89 2.57
N HIS A 110 5.85 -8.51 3.71
CA HIS A 110 4.51 -8.57 4.26
C HIS A 110 4.47 -8.03 5.69
N ILE A 111 3.57 -7.10 5.97
CA ILE A 111 3.46 -6.44 7.28
C ILE A 111 2.19 -6.90 7.99
N ILE A 112 2.32 -7.33 9.23
CA ILE A 112 1.19 -7.57 10.14
C ILE A 112 1.17 -6.48 11.18
N VAL A 113 0.00 -5.87 11.40
CA VAL A 113 -0.24 -4.86 12.44
C VAL A 113 -1.17 -5.44 13.51
N GLY A 114 -0.79 -5.39 14.79
CA GLY A 114 -1.58 -5.91 15.89
C GLY A 114 -2.32 -4.82 16.65
N ALA A 115 -3.50 -5.11 17.19
CA ALA A 115 -4.07 -4.30 18.27
C ALA A 115 -3.12 -4.28 19.49
N PRO A 116 -2.95 -3.15 20.21
CA PRO A 116 -3.73 -1.90 20.15
C PRO A 116 -3.29 -0.86 19.09
N TYR A 117 -2.49 -1.26 18.09
CA TYR A 117 -2.07 -0.40 16.98
C TYR A 117 -1.22 0.81 17.43
N GLU A 118 -0.35 0.59 18.40
CA GLU A 118 0.70 1.51 18.81
C GLU A 118 1.93 1.41 17.90
N ARG A 119 2.87 2.34 18.05
CA ARG A 119 4.04 2.49 17.17
C ARG A 119 4.87 1.21 16.98
N GLY A 120 4.86 0.31 17.96
CA GLY A 120 5.60 -0.96 17.95
C GLY A 120 4.74 -2.19 17.64
N ASP A 121 3.44 -2.04 17.41
CA ASP A 121 2.52 -3.17 17.25
C ASP A 121 2.46 -3.63 15.80
N TRP A 122 3.62 -3.91 15.22
CA TRP A 122 3.71 -4.44 13.87
C TRP A 122 4.97 -5.28 13.68
N GLN A 123 4.95 -6.15 12.68
CA GLN A 123 6.09 -6.96 12.28
C GLN A 123 6.10 -7.14 10.77
N ALA A 124 7.30 -7.09 10.17
CA ALA A 124 7.50 -7.42 8.77
C ALA A 124 7.99 -8.87 8.61
N PHE A 125 7.61 -9.48 7.51
CA PHE A 125 7.95 -10.85 7.14
C PHE A 125 8.39 -10.90 5.68
N ASP A 126 9.26 -11.85 5.36
CA ASP A 126 9.51 -12.23 3.97
C ASP A 126 8.41 -13.16 3.42
N SER A 127 8.55 -13.57 2.16
CA SER A 127 7.60 -14.46 1.49
C SER A 127 7.52 -15.88 2.11
N ASP A 128 8.52 -16.29 2.88
CA ASP A 128 8.53 -17.57 3.62
C ASP A 128 7.86 -17.44 5.00
N GLY A 129 7.51 -16.22 5.42
CA GLY A 129 6.92 -15.93 6.72
C GLY A 129 7.93 -15.77 7.85
N GLU A 130 9.21 -15.62 7.51
CA GLU A 130 10.26 -15.37 8.49
C GLU A 130 10.31 -13.88 8.84
N PRO A 131 10.41 -13.50 10.13
CA PRO A 131 10.47 -12.10 10.53
C PRO A 131 11.70 -11.39 9.95
N ILE A 132 11.50 -10.20 9.40
CA ILE A 132 12.57 -9.35 8.86
C ILE A 132 12.61 -8.00 9.56
N GLU A 133 13.80 -7.43 9.69
CA GLU A 133 13.94 -6.05 10.16
C GLU A 133 13.63 -5.08 9.03
N LEU A 134 12.67 -4.19 9.26
CA LEU A 134 12.28 -3.15 8.31
C LEU A 134 12.50 -1.75 8.93
N PRO A 135 13.57 -1.04 8.56
CA PRO A 135 13.85 0.31 9.07
C PRO A 135 12.72 1.29 8.75
N VAL A 136 12.39 2.15 9.72
CA VAL A 136 11.45 3.27 9.52
C VAL A 136 12.24 4.53 9.17
N PHE A 137 11.93 5.12 8.02
CA PHE A 137 12.54 6.36 7.56
C PHE A 137 11.59 7.54 7.74
N ASP A 138 12.13 8.63 8.29
CA ASP A 138 11.46 9.93 8.30
C ASP A 138 11.75 10.62 6.97
N VAL A 139 10.87 10.36 6.00
CA VAL A 139 10.91 10.94 4.66
C VAL A 139 9.56 11.56 4.38
N GLU A 140 9.57 12.76 3.81
CA GLU A 140 8.36 13.34 3.27
C GLU A 140 7.93 12.48 2.07
N PRO A 141 6.67 11.99 2.02
CA PRO A 141 6.18 11.40 0.81
C PRO A 141 6.39 12.40 -0.33
N PRO A 142 6.75 11.95 -1.54
CA PRO A 142 6.85 12.87 -2.67
C PRO A 142 5.54 13.67 -2.72
N GLU A 143 5.64 15.00 -2.96
CA GLU A 143 4.46 15.82 -3.22
C GLU A 143 3.78 15.24 -4.46
N GLU A 144 2.88 14.28 -4.25
CA GLU A 144 2.25 13.59 -5.35
C GLU A 144 1.41 14.62 -6.11
N SER A 145 1.66 14.68 -7.40
CA SER A 145 0.69 15.02 -8.44
C SER A 145 -0.48 14.02 -8.42
N PHE A 146 -1.12 13.83 -7.25
CA PHE A 146 -2.29 12.99 -7.03
C PHE A 146 -3.49 13.45 -7.85
N PHE A 147 -3.43 14.67 -8.38
CA PHE A 147 -4.30 15.17 -9.43
C PHE A 147 -3.41 15.59 -10.61
N ASP A 148 -3.35 14.77 -11.66
CA ASP A 148 -3.10 15.29 -13.02
C ASP A 148 -4.34 16.03 -13.56
N PHE A 149 -5.37 16.20 -12.72
CA PHE A 149 -6.49 17.07 -12.99
C PHE A 149 -6.15 18.47 -12.47
N THR A 150 -5.89 19.38 -13.39
CA THR A 150 -5.95 20.79 -13.05
C THR A 150 -7.42 21.18 -12.82
N GLN A 151 -7.64 22.30 -12.13
CA GLN A 151 -8.99 22.89 -12.03
C GLN A 151 -9.58 23.15 -13.44
N GLU A 152 -8.73 23.37 -14.44
CA GLU A 152 -9.14 23.50 -15.84
C GLU A 152 -9.63 22.20 -16.48
N ASP A 153 -9.16 21.03 -16.05
CA ASP A 153 -9.64 19.73 -16.59
C ASP A 153 -11.01 19.38 -16.02
N ILE A 154 -11.26 19.66 -14.73
CA ILE A 154 -12.59 19.53 -14.11
C ILE A 154 -13.60 20.48 -14.76
N ASP A 155 -13.20 21.73 -15.00
CA ASP A 155 -14.05 22.73 -15.65
C ASP A 155 -14.36 22.38 -17.12
N ARG A 156 -13.48 21.65 -17.81
CA ARG A 156 -13.70 21.19 -19.19
C ARG A 156 -14.75 20.08 -19.23
N GLU A 157 -14.63 19.08 -18.36
CA GLU A 157 -15.56 17.95 -18.30
C GLU A 157 -16.97 18.39 -17.90
N LEU A 158 -17.09 19.34 -16.95
CA LEU A 158 -18.38 19.91 -16.55
C LEU A 158 -19.05 20.76 -17.64
N ARG A 159 -18.28 21.37 -18.55
CA ARG A 159 -18.84 22.09 -19.71
C ARG A 159 -19.34 21.14 -20.79
N GLU A 160 -18.63 20.03 -21.02
CA GLU A 160 -19.04 19.00 -21.97
C GLU A 160 -20.35 18.31 -21.51
N GLU A 161 -20.54 18.04 -20.21
CA GLU A 161 -21.82 17.52 -19.69
C GLU A 161 -22.99 18.52 -19.77
N SER A 162 -22.71 19.83 -19.74
CA SER A 162 -23.77 20.85 -19.82
C SER A 162 -24.33 21.04 -21.24
N ASP A 163 -23.53 20.77 -22.28
CA ASP A 163 -23.96 20.87 -23.68
C ASP A 163 -24.83 19.66 -24.13
N ASP A 164 -24.70 18.49 -23.50
CA ASP A 164 -25.52 17.31 -23.82
C ASP A 164 -26.95 17.40 -23.24
N TRP A 165 -27.18 18.17 -22.17
CA TRP A 165 -28.51 18.29 -21.54
C TRP A 165 -29.42 19.37 -22.17
N GLU A 166 -28.87 20.30 -22.95
CA GLU A 166 -29.66 21.30 -23.69
C GLU A 166 -30.14 20.82 -25.07
N GLY A 167 -29.75 19.62 -25.51
CA GLY A 167 -30.12 19.04 -26.81
C GLY A 167 -31.40 18.18 -26.86
N HIS A 168 -32.19 18.09 -25.78
CA HIS A 168 -33.37 17.20 -25.70
C HIS A 168 -34.66 17.85 -25.16
N ARG A 169 -35.01 19.03 -25.67
CA ARG A 169 -36.39 19.56 -25.58
C ARG A 169 -36.93 20.02 -26.92
#